data_AF-A0A8J5JZT3-F1
#
_entry.id   AF-A0A8J5JZT3-F1
#
_cell.length_a   1.000
_cell.length_b   1.000
_cell.length_c   1.000
_cell.angle_alpha   90.00
_cell.angle_beta   90.00
_cell.angle_gamma   90.00
#
_symmetry.space_group_name_H-M   'P 1'
#
loop_
_entity.id
_entity.type
_entity.pdbx_description
1 polymer ?
#
loop_
_entity_poly.entity_id
_entity_poly.type
_entity_poly.pdbx_seq_one_letter_code
_entity_poly.pdbx_strand_id
1 'polypeptide(L)'
;MSSMICLLYDFMFGHPKCPTKRLTSSPELRCLPPTTAAFELHVLRVRYQTMIWRAALEVGPPNHDPRQYGWSGDQASNLLLPVPLPSDVSPVPDIIQKLIKCGYSANRPCSTGRCSCVAAMLSGFMFSCCHAENVCHNERTMTTLDANEKDDESNDDSVD
;
A
#
# COMPACT_ATOMS: atom_id res chain seq x y z
N MET A 1 17.58 -14.74 20.16
CA MET A 1 16.52 -15.50 19.46
C MET A 1 15.11 -15.16 19.97
N SER A 2 14.89 -14.99 21.29
CA SER A 2 13.57 -14.63 21.86
C SER A 2 13.00 -13.29 21.36
N SER A 3 13.85 -12.28 21.13
CA SER A 3 13.40 -10.92 20.75
C SER A 3 12.79 -10.84 19.34
N MET A 4 13.28 -11.63 18.37
CA MET A 4 12.72 -11.64 17.00
C MET A 4 11.35 -12.33 16.92
N ILE A 5 11.09 -13.29 17.82
CA ILE A 5 9.80 -14.00 17.88
C ILE A 5 8.70 -13.08 18.41
N CYS A 6 9.00 -12.21 19.38
CA CYS A 6 8.02 -11.25 19.91
C CYS A 6 7.60 -10.21 18.88
N LEU A 7 8.54 -9.67 18.09
CA LEU A 7 8.22 -8.66 17.07
C LEU A 7 7.33 -9.21 15.94
N LEU A 8 7.46 -10.50 15.62
CA LEU A 8 6.61 -11.17 14.62
C LEU A 8 5.20 -11.47 15.14
N TYR A 9 5.05 -11.72 16.45
CA TYR A 9 3.74 -11.91 17.08
C TYR A 9 2.92 -10.62 17.10
N ASP A 10 3.53 -9.49 17.43
CA ASP A 10 2.84 -8.19 17.41
C ASP A 10 2.47 -7.77 15.97
N PHE A 11 3.28 -8.13 14.98
CA PHE A 11 3.01 -7.85 13.56
C PHE A 11 1.88 -8.72 12.96
N MET A 12 1.73 -9.98 13.40
CA MET A 12 0.73 -10.92 12.84
C MET A 12 -0.55 -11.09 13.69
N PHE A 13 -0.46 -10.95 15.01
CA PHE A 13 -1.56 -11.21 15.95
C PHE A 13 -1.94 -10.02 16.81
N GLY A 14 -1.13 -8.95 16.82
CA GLY A 14 -1.51 -7.67 17.37
C GLY A 14 -2.55 -6.99 16.49
N HIS A 15 -3.79 -7.47 16.50
CA HIS A 15 -4.88 -6.71 15.91
C HIS A 15 -4.96 -5.38 16.68
N PRO A 16 -4.73 -4.22 16.04
CA PRO A 16 -4.92 -2.95 16.71
C PRO A 16 -6.38 -2.92 17.15
N LYS A 17 -6.61 -2.90 18.46
CA LYS A 17 -7.96 -2.78 19.03
C LYS A 17 -8.58 -1.51 18.44
N CYS A 18 -9.53 -1.67 17.53
CA CYS A 18 -10.20 -0.51 16.96
C CYS A 18 -11.01 0.14 18.08
N PRO A 19 -10.74 1.42 18.42
CA PRO A 19 -11.47 2.07 19.49
C PRO A 19 -12.93 2.25 19.06
N THR A 20 -13.87 1.85 19.92
CA THR A 20 -15.32 2.06 19.74
C THR A 20 -15.67 3.53 19.95
N LYS A 21 -15.22 4.40 19.03
CA LYS A 21 -15.61 5.81 19.00
C LYS A 21 -16.94 5.95 18.26
N ARG A 22 -17.70 6.99 18.62
CA ARG A 22 -19.02 7.31 18.05
C ARG A 22 -18.95 7.32 16.51
N LEU A 23 -20.00 6.84 15.85
CA LEU A 23 -20.19 6.75 14.39
C LEU A 23 -20.07 8.09 13.62
N THR A 24 -19.78 9.19 14.31
CA THR A 24 -19.70 10.54 13.75
C THR A 24 -18.30 10.92 13.24
N SER A 25 -17.29 10.07 13.47
CA SER A 25 -15.93 10.26 12.92
C SER A 25 -15.59 9.18 11.91
N SER A 26 -14.86 9.55 10.84
CA SER A 26 -14.33 8.59 9.87
C SER A 26 -13.58 7.46 10.57
N PRO A 27 -13.79 6.18 10.20
CA PRO A 27 -13.05 5.06 10.76
C PRO A 27 -11.55 5.23 10.51
N GLU A 28 -10.72 4.80 11.46
CA GLU A 28 -9.27 4.79 11.28
C GLU A 28 -8.89 3.78 10.18
N LEU A 29 -7.95 4.13 9.29
CA LEU A 29 -7.56 3.27 8.18
C LEU A 29 -7.14 1.86 8.63
N ARG A 30 -6.48 1.75 9.80
CA ARG A 30 -6.08 0.48 10.42
C ARG A 30 -7.25 -0.44 10.80
N CYS A 31 -8.46 0.09 10.88
CA CYS A 31 -9.68 -0.64 11.20
C CYS A 31 -10.47 -1.07 9.97
N LEU A 32 -10.05 -0.63 8.77
CA LEU A 32 -10.67 -1.10 7.54
C LEU A 32 -10.25 -2.56 7.29
N PRO A 33 -11.16 -3.41 6.81
CA PRO A 33 -10.78 -4.74 6.39
C PRO A 33 -9.77 -4.64 5.22
N PRO A 34 -8.79 -5.55 5.14
CA PRO A 34 -7.88 -5.59 4.01
C PRO A 34 -8.64 -5.89 2.71
N THR A 35 -8.10 -5.46 1.57
CA THR A 35 -8.60 -5.92 0.27
C THR A 35 -8.35 -7.42 0.12
N THR A 36 -9.14 -8.09 -0.74
CA THR A 36 -8.98 -9.52 -1.02
C THR A 36 -7.55 -9.86 -1.46
N ALA A 37 -6.98 -9.08 -2.38
CA ALA A 37 -5.61 -9.28 -2.84
C ALA A 37 -4.58 -9.10 -1.71
N ALA A 38 -4.76 -8.11 -0.83
CA ALA A 38 -3.86 -7.92 0.32
C ALA A 38 -3.97 -9.08 1.31
N PHE A 39 -5.18 -9.60 1.51
CA PHE A 39 -5.45 -10.76 2.34
C PHE A 39 -4.80 -12.04 1.77
N GLU A 40 -4.92 -12.29 0.47
CA GLU A 40 -4.30 -13.44 -0.20
C GLU A 40 -2.77 -13.44 -0.02
N LEU A 41 -2.12 -12.30 -0.27
CA LEU A 41 -0.67 -12.14 -0.05
C LEU A 41 -0.29 -12.35 1.43
N HIS A 42 -1.14 -11.91 2.37
CA HIS A 42 -0.92 -12.16 3.79
C HIS A 42 -1.00 -13.65 4.12
N VAL A 43 -2.00 -14.37 3.62
CA VAL A 43 -2.14 -15.82 3.82
C VAL A 43 -0.93 -16.57 3.29
N LEU A 44 -0.42 -16.20 2.11
CA LEU A 44 0.81 -16.79 1.56
C LEU A 44 2.01 -16.59 2.49
N ARG A 45 2.23 -15.37 2.99
CA ARG A 45 3.35 -15.06 3.88
C ARG A 45 3.23 -15.78 5.23
N VAL A 46 2.04 -15.83 5.82
CA VAL A 46 1.79 -16.57 7.07
C VAL A 46 2.05 -18.05 6.85
N ARG A 47 1.60 -18.62 5.72
CA ARG A 47 1.87 -20.02 5.37
C ARG A 47 3.37 -20.29 5.34
N TYR A 48 4.16 -19.46 4.65
CA TYR A 48 5.62 -19.60 4.65
C TYR A 48 6.21 -19.54 6.06
N GLN A 49 5.79 -18.56 6.86
CA GLN A 49 6.24 -18.41 8.24
C GLN A 49 5.97 -19.67 9.07
N THR A 50 4.78 -20.25 8.95
CA THR A 50 4.41 -21.48 9.66
C THR A 50 5.21 -22.70 9.20
N MET A 51 5.51 -22.82 7.90
CA MET A 51 6.36 -23.89 7.39
C MET A 51 7.78 -23.79 7.94
N ILE A 52 8.36 -22.59 7.97
CA ILE A 52 9.70 -22.38 8.55
C ILE A 52 9.71 -22.74 10.04
N TRP A 53 8.69 -22.33 10.80
CA TRP A 53 8.58 -22.70 12.22
C TRP A 53 8.46 -24.20 12.44
N ARG A 54 7.69 -24.89 11.59
CA ARG A 54 7.58 -26.36 11.65
C ARG A 54 8.91 -27.02 11.30
N ALA A 55 9.56 -26.58 10.22
CA ALA A 55 10.81 -27.13 9.74
C ALA A 55 11.96 -26.96 10.75
N ALA A 56 11.91 -25.93 11.61
CA ALA A 56 12.92 -25.71 12.66
C ALA A 56 13.01 -26.86 13.69
N LEU A 57 12.01 -27.74 13.75
CA LEU A 57 12.01 -28.93 14.61
C LEU A 57 12.53 -30.19 13.91
N GLU A 58 12.79 -30.14 12.61
CA GLU A 58 13.18 -31.28 11.79
C GLU A 58 14.72 -31.31 11.60
N VAL A 59 15.31 -32.51 11.62
CA VAL A 59 16.78 -32.70 11.46
C VAL A 59 17.27 -32.36 10.04
N GLY A 60 16.35 -32.30 9.06
CA GLY A 60 16.61 -31.91 7.69
C GLY A 60 15.47 -31.04 7.15
N PRO A 61 15.44 -29.74 7.47
CA PRO A 61 14.33 -28.87 7.09
C PRO A 61 14.21 -28.78 5.56
N PRO A 62 13.00 -28.90 5.01
CA PRO A 62 12.77 -28.71 3.58
C PRO A 62 13.11 -27.27 3.17
N ASN A 63 13.78 -27.13 2.02
CA ASN A 63 14.07 -25.82 1.43
C ASN A 63 12.84 -25.30 0.68
N HIS A 64 12.14 -24.35 1.28
CA HIS A 64 11.00 -23.67 0.66
C HIS A 64 11.44 -22.35 0.04
N ASP A 65 11.14 -22.13 -1.25
CA ASP A 65 11.44 -20.86 -1.92
C ASP A 65 10.44 -19.78 -1.44
N PRO A 66 10.89 -18.71 -0.74
CA PRO A 66 10.03 -17.64 -0.26
C PRO A 66 9.30 -16.91 -1.40
N ARG A 67 9.83 -16.96 -2.62
CA ARG A 67 9.22 -16.28 -3.78
C ARG A 67 7.86 -16.85 -4.18
N GLN A 68 7.57 -18.08 -3.78
CA GLN A 68 6.26 -18.70 -3.96
C GLN A 68 5.22 -18.23 -2.93
N TYR A 69 5.62 -17.40 -1.96
CA TYR A 69 4.81 -17.03 -0.80
C TYR A 69 4.70 -15.52 -0.59
N GLY A 70 4.70 -14.74 -1.68
CA GLY A 70 4.50 -13.29 -1.61
C GLY A 70 5.71 -12.51 -1.13
N TRP A 71 6.92 -13.03 -1.39
CA TRP A 71 8.21 -12.35 -1.21
C TRP A 71 8.92 -12.21 -2.55
N SER A 72 9.69 -11.15 -2.72
CA SER A 72 10.60 -10.94 -3.84
C SER A 72 12.02 -10.77 -3.31
N GLY A 73 13.00 -11.40 -3.97
CA GLY A 73 14.40 -11.15 -3.65
C GLY A 73 14.86 -9.86 -4.30
N ASP A 74 15.42 -8.94 -3.53
CA ASP A 74 16.20 -7.84 -4.07
C ASP A 74 17.66 -8.32 -4.25
N GLN A 75 18.12 -8.40 -5.50
CA GLN A 75 19.48 -8.85 -5.81
C GLN A 75 20.54 -7.86 -5.31
N ALA A 76 20.20 -6.57 -5.19
CA ALA A 76 21.15 -5.56 -4.74
C ALA A 76 21.40 -5.65 -3.23
N SER A 77 20.34 -5.79 -2.42
CA SER A 77 20.45 -5.84 -0.96
C SER A 77 20.53 -7.26 -0.38
N ASN A 78 20.31 -8.30 -1.18
CA ASN A 78 20.11 -9.69 -0.73
C ASN A 78 18.99 -9.83 0.33
N LEU A 79 18.03 -8.91 0.32
CA LEU A 79 16.88 -8.94 1.21
C LEU A 79 15.66 -9.57 0.53
N LEU A 80 14.82 -10.20 1.34
CA LEU A 80 13.46 -10.57 0.94
C LEU A 80 12.53 -9.40 1.25
N LEU A 81 11.96 -8.80 0.21
CA LEU A 81 10.96 -7.76 0.33
C LEU A 81 9.56 -8.36 0.12
N PRO A 82 8.53 -7.91 0.85
CA PRO A 82 7.17 -8.33 0.57
C PRO A 82 6.78 -7.91 -0.85
N VAL A 83 6.17 -8.81 -1.61
CA VAL A 83 5.57 -8.46 -2.90
C VAL A 83 4.46 -7.43 -2.65
N PRO A 84 4.51 -6.26 -3.30
CA PRO A 84 3.47 -5.25 -3.19
C PRO A 84 2.17 -5.74 -3.85
N LEU A 85 1.08 -5.02 -3.62
CA LEU A 85 -0.13 -5.24 -4.41
C LEU A 85 0.18 -5.02 -5.91
N PRO A 86 -0.41 -5.82 -6.80
CA PRO A 86 -0.33 -5.58 -8.25
C PRO A 86 -0.80 -4.15 -8.58
N SER A 87 -0.14 -3.49 -9.54
CA SER A 87 -0.41 -2.09 -9.89
C SER A 87 -1.83 -1.86 -10.44
N ASP A 88 -2.47 -2.91 -10.96
CA ASP A 88 -3.84 -2.93 -11.46
C ASP A 88 -4.90 -3.11 -10.35
N VAL A 89 -4.48 -3.41 -9.12
CA VAL A 89 -5.38 -3.58 -7.97
C VAL A 89 -5.42 -2.31 -7.13
N SER A 90 -6.60 -1.71 -7.01
CA SER A 90 -6.79 -0.57 -6.11
C SER A 90 -6.47 -0.95 -4.66
N PRO A 91 -5.65 -0.15 -3.94
CA PRO A 91 -5.30 -0.42 -2.55
C PRO A 91 -6.51 -0.34 -1.60
N VAL A 92 -7.61 0.23 -2.06
CA VAL A 92 -8.84 0.46 -1.29
C VAL A 92 -10.04 0.08 -2.16
N PRO A 93 -11.06 -0.62 -1.63
CA PRO A 93 -12.27 -0.92 -2.40
C PRO A 93 -12.96 0.35 -2.89
N ASP A 94 -13.52 0.33 -4.11
CA ASP A 94 -14.15 1.49 -4.76
C ASP A 94 -15.21 2.17 -3.89
N ILE A 95 -15.98 1.40 -3.12
CA ILE A 95 -17.00 1.93 -2.22
C ILE A 95 -16.38 2.78 -1.11
N ILE A 96 -15.24 2.34 -0.55
CA ILE A 96 -14.52 3.09 0.49
C ILE A 96 -13.84 4.31 -0.14
N GLN A 97 -13.29 4.17 -1.35
CA GLN A 97 -12.70 5.29 -2.09
C GLN A 97 -13.73 6.41 -2.34
N LYS A 98 -14.98 6.06 -2.66
CA LYS A 98 -16.10 7.02 -2.83
C LYS A 98 -16.51 7.70 -1.51
N LEU A 99 -16.29 7.05 -0.37
CA LEU A 99 -16.63 7.58 0.97
C LEU A 99 -15.54 8.49 1.53
N ILE A 100 -14.27 8.26 1.20
CA ILE A 100 -13.13 9.05 1.70
C ILE A 100 -12.97 10.32 0.85
N LYS A 101 -13.75 11.35 1.20
CA LYS A 101 -13.63 12.70 0.63
C LYS A 101 -13.32 13.70 1.75
N CYS A 102 -12.53 14.72 1.46
CA CYS A 102 -12.41 15.88 2.34
C CYS A 102 -13.76 16.59 2.40
N GLY A 103 -14.10 17.17 3.55
CA GLY A 103 -15.35 17.94 3.69
C GLY A 103 -15.27 19.36 3.11
N TYR A 104 -14.19 19.70 2.41
CA TYR A 104 -13.92 21.08 2.01
C TYR A 104 -14.55 21.40 0.65
N SER A 105 -15.70 22.08 0.69
CA SER A 105 -16.38 22.63 -0.48
C SER A 105 -16.09 24.13 -0.59
N ALA A 106 -15.33 24.52 -1.62
CA ALA A 106 -15.03 25.92 -1.94
C ALA A 106 -14.82 26.04 -3.45
N ASN A 107 -14.88 27.26 -4.00
CA ASN A 107 -14.57 27.52 -5.41
C ASN A 107 -13.19 27.02 -5.85
N ARG A 108 -12.22 26.95 -4.92
CA ARG A 108 -10.89 26.35 -5.14
C ARG A 108 -10.64 25.24 -4.10
N PRO A 109 -11.15 24.02 -4.34
CA PRO A 109 -11.05 22.90 -3.40
C PRO A 109 -9.59 22.46 -3.20
N CYS A 110 -9.21 22.21 -1.94
CA CYS A 110 -7.87 21.78 -1.53
C CYS A 110 -6.70 22.65 -2.02
N SER A 111 -6.96 23.95 -2.21
CA SER A 111 -5.95 24.98 -2.50
C SER A 111 -5.27 25.56 -1.26
N THR A 112 -5.74 25.24 -0.05
CA THR A 112 -5.22 25.78 1.21
C THR A 112 -5.07 24.69 2.26
N GLY A 113 -4.28 24.96 3.30
CA GLY A 113 -4.08 24.05 4.44
C GLY A 113 -5.34 23.76 5.28
N ARG A 114 -6.50 24.35 4.95
CA ARG A 114 -7.80 24.01 5.57
C ARG A 114 -8.39 22.69 5.06
N CYS A 115 -7.96 22.21 3.90
CA CYS A 115 -8.35 20.90 3.40
C CYS A 115 -7.60 19.81 4.17
N SER A 116 -8.34 18.82 4.69
CA SER A 116 -7.77 17.71 5.47
C SER A 116 -6.73 16.91 4.69
N CYS A 117 -6.87 16.79 3.37
CA CYS A 117 -5.89 16.10 2.51
C CYS A 117 -4.57 16.86 2.43
N VAL A 118 -4.62 18.19 2.34
CA VAL A 118 -3.42 19.04 2.32
C VAL A 118 -2.73 18.98 3.67
N ALA A 119 -3.50 19.11 4.77
CA ALA A 119 -2.97 19.02 6.13
C ALA A 119 -2.35 17.65 6.44
N ALA A 120 -2.95 16.56 5.94
CA ALA A 120 -2.44 15.20 6.09
C ALA A 120 -1.36 14.82 5.04
N MET A 121 -0.95 15.74 4.17
CA MET A 121 0.02 15.51 3.11
C MET A 121 -0.32 14.34 2.16
N LEU A 122 -1.60 14.08 1.92
CA LEU A 122 -2.06 12.98 1.06
C LEU A 122 -2.02 13.40 -0.42
N SER A 123 -1.60 12.48 -1.31
CA SER A 123 -1.73 12.61 -2.77
C SER A 123 -3.02 11.95 -3.26
N GLY A 124 -3.56 12.44 -4.39
CA GLY A 124 -4.80 11.92 -4.96
C GLY A 124 -4.74 10.47 -5.47
N PHE A 125 -3.54 9.91 -5.68
CA PHE A 125 -3.36 8.53 -6.15
C PHE A 125 -3.81 7.49 -5.12
N MET A 126 -3.56 7.74 -3.83
CA MET A 126 -3.95 6.81 -2.76
C MET A 126 -5.43 6.95 -2.37
N PHE A 127 -6.01 8.14 -2.58
CA PHE A 127 -7.41 8.44 -2.27
C PHE A 127 -7.92 9.53 -3.21
N SER A 128 -9.09 9.36 -3.84
CA SER A 128 -9.82 10.45 -4.52
C SER A 128 -10.40 11.39 -3.45
N CYS A 129 -9.49 12.04 -2.77
CA CYS A 129 -9.69 12.64 -1.46
C CYS A 129 -10.37 14.01 -1.57
N CYS A 130 -10.55 14.53 -2.78
CA CYS A 130 -11.20 15.81 -3.03
C CYS A 130 -12.72 15.64 -3.14
N HIS A 131 -13.49 16.48 -2.43
CA HIS A 131 -14.95 16.55 -2.61
C HIS A 131 -15.35 17.00 -4.00
N ALA A 132 -14.49 17.81 -4.62
CA ALA A 132 -14.72 18.35 -5.94
C ALA A 132 -14.64 17.26 -6.99
N GLU A 133 -15.75 17.10 -7.71
CA GLU A 133 -15.96 15.98 -8.62
C GLU A 133 -14.94 15.94 -9.77
N ASN A 134 -14.35 17.10 -10.17
CA ASN A 134 -13.47 17.17 -11.34
C ASN A 134 -12.24 18.09 -11.22
N VAL A 135 -12.07 18.88 -10.15
CA VAL A 135 -10.93 19.81 -10.03
C VAL A 135 -10.41 19.78 -8.60
N CYS A 136 -9.19 19.28 -8.39
CA CYS A 136 -8.52 19.25 -7.09
C CYS A 136 -7.24 20.11 -7.18
N HIS A 137 -7.12 21.15 -6.36
CA HIS A 137 -5.94 22.02 -6.36
C HIS A 137 -4.87 21.61 -5.34
N ASN A 138 -4.89 20.35 -4.91
CA ASN A 138 -3.81 19.81 -4.09
C ASN A 138 -2.59 19.55 -4.99
N GLU A 139 -1.53 20.33 -4.81
CA GLU A 139 -0.28 20.25 -5.60
C GLU A 139 0.32 18.83 -5.66
N ARG A 140 0.09 18.05 -4.60
CA ARG A 140 0.55 16.65 -4.48
C ARG A 140 -0.26 15.64 -5.29
N THR A 141 -1.33 16.08 -5.95
CA THR A 141 -2.16 15.24 -6.85
C THR A 141 -1.68 15.33 -8.30
N MET A 142 -0.99 16.40 -8.68
CA MET A 142 -0.54 16.61 -10.06
C MET A 142 0.84 16.00 -10.34
N THR A 143 1.60 15.66 -9.31
CA THR A 143 3.01 15.24 -9.44
C THR A 143 3.22 13.79 -9.86
N THR A 144 2.15 13.00 -10.06
CA THR A 144 2.24 11.54 -10.31
C THR A 144 1.79 11.09 -11.69
N LEU A 145 1.32 11.98 -12.57
CA LEU A 145 0.87 11.61 -13.91
C LEU A 145 1.92 11.87 -15.01
N ASP A 146 2.94 12.69 -14.74
CA ASP A 146 3.84 13.21 -15.79
C ASP A 146 5.24 12.55 -15.82
N ALA A 147 5.43 11.40 -15.15
CA ALA A 147 6.74 10.75 -15.07
C ALA A 147 7.01 9.65 -16.11
N ASN A 148 6.05 9.34 -17.01
CA ASN A 148 6.11 8.17 -17.90
C ASN A 148 6.00 8.48 -19.41
N GLU A 149 6.47 9.63 -19.89
CA GLU A 149 6.64 9.84 -21.35
C GLU A 149 7.92 10.62 -21.65
N LYS A 150 9.09 9.97 -21.58
CA LYS A 150 10.29 10.35 -22.36
C LYS A 150 11.20 9.14 -22.56
N ASP A 151 10.84 8.31 -23.52
CA ASP A 151 11.70 7.47 -24.36
C ASP A 151 11.02 7.49 -25.74
N ASP A 152 11.61 7.54 -26.92
CA ASP A 152 12.96 7.80 -27.44
C ASP A 152 12.73 7.73 -28.96
N GLU A 153 13.02 8.76 -29.76
CA GLU A 153 13.11 8.59 -31.23
C GLU A 153 13.81 9.78 -31.92
N SER A 154 15.06 9.58 -32.33
CA SER A 154 15.51 9.93 -33.68
C SER A 154 16.83 9.22 -34.00
N ASN A 155 16.71 8.30 -34.96
CA ASN A 155 17.76 7.48 -35.58
C ASN A 155 18.97 8.29 -36.08
N ASP A 156 20.11 7.60 -35.99
CA ASP A 156 21.35 7.80 -36.73
C ASP A 156 21.11 7.44 -38.21
N ASP A 157 21.09 8.44 -39.09
CA ASP A 157 21.18 8.22 -40.55
C ASP A 157 22.56 8.69 -41.03
N SER A 158 23.35 7.70 -41.43
CA SER A 158 24.62 7.83 -42.11
C SER A 158 24.39 8.41 -43.51
N VAL A 159 25.16 9.44 -43.89
CA VAL A 159 25.25 9.91 -45.27
C VAL A 159 26.67 9.71 -45.76
N ASP A 160 26.75 8.97 -46.86
CA ASP A 160 27.85 8.66 -47.81
C ASP A 160 29.12 9.52 -47.73
#